data_AF-A0A356HWI6-F1
#
_entry.id   AF-A0A356HWI6-F1
#
_cell.length_a   1.000
_cell.length_b   1.000
_cell.length_c   1.000
_cell.angle_alpha   90.00
_cell.angle_beta   90.00
_cell.angle_gamma   90.00
#
_symmetry.space_group_name_H-M   'P 1'
#
loop_
_entity.id
_entity.type
_entity.pdbx_description
1 polymer ?
#
loop_
_entity_poly.entity_id
_entity_poly.type
_entity_poly.pdbx_seq_one_letter_code
_entity_poly.pdbx_strand_id
1 'polypeptide(L)'
;MIVHKMEAAMNLKNKKGFTLVEVLIAIVVLAVGVLAMARMQGSAAAGNAFSNQGVVALQLAEEMMDRIRVNAGNPGDNPSAYNGCAGAVDPALGDCAQWQTRFQNSGLSGAAGTVVVTNNSPIGSTATITVTVSWNWGVVPRSVILSTIVGTWGV
;
A
#
# COMPACT_ATOMS: atom_id res chain seq x y z
N MET A 1 -39.25 -86.03 -18.81
CA MET A 1 -39.99 -84.84 -19.29
C MET A 1 -39.95 -83.78 -18.20
N ILE A 2 -39.46 -82.58 -18.55
CA ILE A 2 -39.56 -81.27 -17.84
C ILE A 2 -38.61 -81.07 -16.62
N VAL A 3 -37.39 -80.52 -16.80
CA VAL A 3 -36.89 -79.11 -16.60
C VAL A 3 -37.36 -78.36 -15.34
N HIS A 4 -36.44 -77.61 -14.71
CA HIS A 4 -36.51 -76.24 -14.12
C HIS A 4 -35.28 -76.05 -13.20
N LYS A 5 -34.13 -75.53 -13.65
CA LYS A 5 -33.75 -74.11 -13.84
C LYS A 5 -33.96 -73.22 -12.61
N MET A 6 -32.87 -72.79 -11.96
CA MET A 6 -32.75 -71.48 -11.31
C MET A 6 -31.32 -70.97 -11.44
N GLU A 7 -31.13 -70.02 -12.35
CA GLU A 7 -30.00 -69.10 -12.38
C GLU A 7 -30.46 -67.81 -11.69
N ALA A 8 -29.76 -67.35 -10.67
CA ALA A 8 -29.99 -66.03 -10.06
C ALA A 8 -28.76 -65.14 -10.31
N ALA A 9 -29.02 -64.06 -11.05
CA ALA A 9 -28.10 -63.13 -11.66
C ALA A 9 -27.03 -62.56 -10.73
N MET A 10 -25.76 -62.74 -11.13
CA MET A 10 -24.64 -61.99 -10.58
C MET A 10 -24.65 -60.59 -11.22
N ASN A 11 -24.98 -59.57 -10.43
CA ASN A 11 -25.00 -58.17 -10.86
C ASN A 11 -23.55 -57.70 -11.11
N LEU A 12 -23.10 -57.80 -12.37
CA LEU A 12 -21.78 -57.34 -12.80
C LEU A 12 -21.77 -55.80 -12.83
N LYS A 13 -21.28 -55.21 -11.73
CA LYS A 13 -20.94 -53.78 -11.65
C LYS A 13 -20.12 -53.38 -12.88
N ASN A 14 -20.66 -52.50 -13.70
CA ASN A 14 -20.01 -51.95 -14.89
C ASN A 14 -18.80 -51.09 -14.45
N LYS A 15 -17.61 -51.70 -14.39
CA LYS A 15 -16.36 -50.99 -14.10
C LYS A 15 -15.91 -50.25 -15.36
N LYS A 16 -16.49 -49.07 -15.60
CA LYS A 16 -15.96 -48.13 -16.58
C LYS A 16 -14.66 -47.54 -16.03
N GLY A 17 -13.53 -48.09 -16.48
CA GLY A 17 -12.21 -47.51 -16.22
C GLY A 17 -12.03 -46.21 -17.00
N PHE A 18 -11.11 -45.36 -16.54
CA PHE A 18 -10.72 -44.13 -17.24
C PHE A 18 -10.12 -44.47 -18.60
N THR A 19 -10.54 -43.74 -19.63
CA THR A 19 -9.92 -43.85 -20.95
C THR A 19 -8.60 -43.06 -20.97
N LEU A 20 -7.62 -43.48 -21.78
CA LEU A 20 -6.37 -42.72 -21.95
C LEU A 20 -6.62 -41.29 -22.44
N VAL A 21 -7.66 -41.11 -23.26
CA VAL A 21 -8.11 -39.80 -23.76
C VAL A 21 -8.62 -38.90 -22.61
N GLU A 22 -9.32 -39.47 -21.63
CA GLU A 22 -9.84 -38.74 -20.48
C GLU A 22 -8.73 -38.18 -19.59
N VAL A 23 -7.66 -38.96 -19.38
CA VAL A 23 -6.46 -38.50 -18.65
C VAL A 23 -5.73 -37.41 -19.43
N LEU A 24 -5.64 -37.54 -20.76
CA LEU A 24 -5.02 -36.53 -21.63
C LEU A 24 -5.78 -35.20 -21.57
N ILE A 25 -7.12 -35.24 -21.63
CA ILE A 25 -7.96 -34.06 -21.47
C ILE A 25 -7.79 -33.46 -20.07
N ALA A 26 -7.75 -34.29 -19.02
CA ALA A 26 -7.53 -33.80 -17.65
C ALA A 26 -6.19 -33.07 -17.48
N ILE A 27 -5.11 -33.60 -18.07
CA ILE A 27 -3.78 -32.95 -18.04
C ILE A 27 -3.81 -31.62 -18.79
N VAL A 28 -4.48 -31.55 -19.95
CA VAL A 28 -4.62 -30.30 -20.71
C VAL A 28 -5.38 -29.25 -19.91
N VAL A 29 -6.51 -29.61 -19.29
CA VAL A 29 -7.30 -28.71 -18.44
C VAL A 29 -6.47 -28.24 -17.24
N LEU A 30 -5.75 -29.13 -16.58
CA LEU A 30 -4.86 -28.80 -15.46
C LEU A 30 -3.73 -27.86 -15.89
N ALA A 31 -3.09 -28.12 -17.02
CA ALA A 31 -2.00 -27.29 -17.53
C ALA A 31 -2.47 -25.85 -17.80
N VAL A 32 -3.65 -25.68 -18.42
CA VAL A 32 -4.27 -24.37 -18.63
C VAL A 32 -4.58 -23.69 -17.29
N GLY A 33 -5.12 -24.43 -16.32
CA GLY A 33 -5.42 -23.92 -14.98
C GLY A 33 -4.18 -23.38 -14.25
N VAL A 34 -3.07 -24.11 -14.28
CA VAL A 34 -1.81 -23.67 -13.64
C VAL A 34 -1.23 -22.43 -14.33
N LEU A 35 -1.29 -22.36 -15.65
CA LEU A 35 -0.85 -21.17 -16.40
C LEU A 35 -1.68 -19.92 -16.05
N ALA A 36 -3.00 -20.09 -15.91
CA ALA A 36 -3.88 -19.01 -15.48
C ALA A 36 -3.53 -18.51 -14.07
N MET A 37 -3.33 -19.43 -13.11
CA MET A 37 -2.93 -19.08 -11.75
C MET A 37 -1.56 -18.40 -11.70
N ALA A 38 -0.59 -18.84 -12.51
CA ALA A 38 0.74 -18.22 -12.56
C ALA A 38 0.68 -16.73 -12.96
N ARG A 39 -0.19 -16.38 -13.91
CA ARG A 39 -0.41 -14.97 -14.27
C ARG A 39 -1.05 -14.17 -13.14
N MET A 40 -2.04 -14.75 -12.44
CA MET A 40 -2.69 -14.10 -11.30
C MET A 40 -1.70 -13.78 -10.17
N GLN A 41 -0.77 -14.70 -9.90
CA GLN A 41 0.27 -14.48 -8.88
C GLN A 41 1.13 -13.25 -9.19
N GLY A 42 1.52 -13.04 -10.46
CA GLY A 42 2.25 -11.85 -10.88
C GLY A 42 1.49 -10.55 -10.62
N SER A 43 0.19 -10.51 -10.96
CA SER A 43 -0.65 -9.34 -10.69
C SER A 43 -0.84 -9.08 -9.20
N ALA A 44 -0.99 -10.14 -8.39
CA ALA A 44 -1.12 -10.01 -6.93
C ALA A 44 0.17 -9.45 -6.31
N ALA A 45 1.33 -9.95 -6.74
CA ALA A 45 2.63 -9.44 -6.27
C ALA A 45 2.83 -7.96 -6.63
N ALA A 46 2.50 -7.57 -7.85
CA ALA A 46 2.60 -6.17 -8.28
C ALA A 46 1.63 -5.25 -7.50
N GLY A 47 0.39 -5.70 -7.28
CA GLY A 47 -0.59 -4.99 -6.47
C GLY A 47 -0.14 -4.81 -5.02
N ASN A 48 0.41 -5.86 -4.41
CA ASN A 48 0.95 -5.79 -3.05
C ASN A 48 2.13 -4.82 -2.95
N ALA A 49 3.07 -4.86 -3.91
CA ALA A 49 4.18 -3.94 -3.95
C ALA A 49 3.72 -2.48 -4.08
N PHE A 50 2.71 -2.21 -4.91
CA PHE A 50 2.11 -0.88 -5.04
C PHE A 50 1.48 -0.39 -3.73
N SER A 51 0.66 -1.24 -3.10
CA SER A 51 0.02 -0.92 -1.81
C SER A 51 1.06 -0.67 -0.71
N ASN A 52 2.11 -1.49 -0.64
CA ASN A 52 3.19 -1.32 0.34
C ASN A 52 3.90 0.03 0.18
N GLN A 53 4.19 0.47 -1.05
CA GLN A 53 4.78 1.79 -1.28
C GLN A 53 3.85 2.92 -0.82
N GLY A 54 2.54 2.80 -1.08
CA GLY A 54 1.55 3.74 -0.58
C GLY A 54 1.52 3.83 0.95
N VAL A 55 1.61 2.69 1.64
CA VAL A 55 1.68 2.64 3.11
C VAL A 55 2.95 3.31 3.63
N VAL A 56 4.11 3.05 3.02
CA VAL A 56 5.38 3.70 3.42
C VAL A 56 5.31 5.21 3.22
N ALA A 57 4.76 5.68 2.09
CA ALA A 57 4.59 7.10 1.84
C ALA A 57 3.63 7.78 2.83
N LEU A 58 2.52 7.11 3.16
CA LEU A 58 1.58 7.56 4.19
C LEU A 58 2.25 7.66 5.56
N GLN A 59 3.00 6.62 5.95
CA GLN A 59 3.74 6.62 7.21
C GLN A 59 4.71 7.79 7.30
N LEU A 60 5.44 8.11 6.21
CA LEU A 60 6.34 9.26 6.17
C LEU A 60 5.59 10.59 6.32
N ALA A 61 4.40 10.71 5.74
CA ALA A 61 3.56 11.90 5.88
C ALA A 61 3.01 12.06 7.30
N GLU A 62 2.52 10.97 7.90
CA GLU A 62 2.04 10.92 9.28
C GLU A 62 3.16 11.25 10.27
N GLU A 63 4.34 10.67 10.10
CA GLU A 63 5.52 10.92 10.94
C GLU A 63 5.85 12.43 11.00
N MET A 64 5.79 13.14 9.87
CA MET A 64 6.02 14.58 9.83
C MET A 64 4.86 15.37 10.42
N MET A 65 3.62 14.99 10.12
CA MET A 65 2.45 15.65 10.68
C MET A 65 2.41 15.56 12.21
N ASP A 66 2.79 14.42 12.78
CA ASP A 66 2.82 14.22 14.22
C ASP A 66 3.97 14.99 14.87
N ARG A 67 5.16 15.06 14.26
CA ARG A 67 6.22 15.97 14.74
C ARG A 67 5.76 17.42 14.80
N ILE A 68 5.14 17.91 13.73
CA ILE A 68 4.62 19.28 13.68
C ILE A 68 3.57 19.49 14.76
N ARG A 69 2.65 18.54 14.98
CA ARG A 69 1.63 18.64 16.03
C ARG A 69 2.23 18.68 17.43
N VAL A 70 3.21 17.84 17.72
CA VAL A 70 3.89 17.80 19.01
C VAL A 70 4.61 19.12 19.26
N ASN A 71 5.37 19.60 18.29
CA ASN A 71 6.13 20.84 18.41
C ASN A 71 5.22 22.08 18.44
N ALA A 72 4.13 22.11 17.68
CA ALA A 72 3.13 23.18 17.76
C ALA A 72 2.51 23.34 19.17
N GLY A 73 2.54 22.28 19.99
CA GLY A 73 2.10 22.32 21.38
C GLY A 73 3.08 23.02 22.34
N ASN A 74 4.35 23.20 21.97
CA ASN A 74 5.36 23.79 22.83
C ASN A 74 5.37 25.34 22.75
N PRO A 75 5.47 26.05 23.89
CA PRO A 75 5.66 27.49 23.91
C PRO A 75 6.98 27.89 23.22
N GLY A 76 6.89 28.68 22.14
CA GLY A 76 8.06 29.18 21.40
C GLY A 76 8.30 28.51 20.04
N ASP A 77 7.63 27.40 19.76
CA ASP A 77 7.69 26.75 18.45
C ASP A 77 6.76 27.44 17.45
N ASN A 78 7.28 27.73 16.26
CA ASN A 78 6.51 28.33 15.16
C ASN A 78 6.31 27.30 14.05
N PRO A 79 5.09 26.77 13.85
CA PRO A 79 4.82 25.80 12.79
C PRO A 79 5.19 26.30 11.39
N SER A 80 5.22 27.61 11.17
CA SER A 80 5.63 28.20 9.88
C SER A 80 7.08 27.88 9.51
N ALA A 81 7.93 27.51 10.47
CA ALA A 81 9.31 27.10 10.20
C ALA A 81 9.40 25.75 9.46
N TYR A 82 8.33 24.94 9.45
CA TYR A 82 8.26 23.73 8.63
C TYR A 82 7.95 24.04 7.17
N ASN A 83 7.52 25.27 6.84
CA ASN A 83 7.12 25.62 5.49
C ASN A 83 8.27 25.42 4.50
N GLY A 84 7.98 24.66 3.44
CA GLY A 84 8.95 24.28 2.43
C GLY A 84 9.84 23.09 2.81
N CYS A 85 10.02 22.73 4.10
CA CYS A 85 10.97 21.71 4.60
C CYS A 85 12.08 21.34 3.59
N ALA A 86 12.75 22.37 3.09
CA ALA A 86 13.78 22.32 2.07
C ALA A 86 14.92 23.15 2.65
N GLY A 87 15.70 22.48 3.50
CA GLY A 87 16.96 22.92 4.12
C GLY A 87 17.19 24.42 4.33
N ALA A 88 17.16 24.86 5.60
CA ALA A 88 18.18 25.75 6.20
C ALA A 88 17.83 26.10 7.66
N VAL A 89 16.54 26.13 8.02
CA VAL A 89 16.09 26.46 9.38
C VAL A 89 15.18 25.34 9.84
N ASP A 90 15.69 24.52 10.75
CA ASP A 90 14.95 23.39 11.29
C ASP A 90 14.22 23.83 12.57
N PRO A 91 12.88 23.85 12.61
CA PRO A 91 12.10 24.27 13.77
C PRO A 91 12.42 23.53 15.07
N ALA A 92 13.08 22.37 15.02
CA ALA A 92 13.35 21.57 16.20
C ALA A 92 14.67 20.76 16.10
N LEU A 93 15.77 21.40 15.69
CA LEU A 93 17.12 20.81 15.70
C LEU A 93 17.36 19.62 14.75
N GLY A 94 16.53 19.40 13.73
CA GLY A 94 16.85 18.43 12.66
C GLY A 94 15.67 17.63 12.08
N ASP A 95 14.42 17.94 12.42
CA ASP A 95 13.23 17.22 11.97
C ASP A 95 13.09 17.15 10.44
N CYS A 96 13.27 18.27 9.72
CA CYS A 96 13.21 18.25 8.26
C CYS A 96 14.39 17.43 7.68
N ALA A 97 15.58 17.52 8.29
CA ALA A 97 16.77 16.79 7.84
C ALA A 97 16.67 15.28 8.11
N GLN A 98 16.13 14.89 9.26
CA GLN A 98 15.83 13.51 9.61
C GLN A 98 14.78 12.95 8.67
N TRP A 99 13.69 13.69 8.41
CA TRP A 99 12.67 13.28 7.46
C TRP A 99 13.22 13.10 6.05
N GLN A 100 14.11 14.00 5.61
CA GLN A 100 14.81 13.86 4.34
C GLN A 100 15.66 12.58 4.27
N THR A 101 16.33 12.25 5.38
CA THR A 101 17.10 11.00 5.50
C THR A 101 16.17 9.78 5.45
N ARG A 102 14.95 9.87 5.99
CA ARG A 102 13.95 8.79 5.92
C ARG A 102 13.47 8.57 4.48
N PHE A 103 13.32 9.60 3.66
CA PHE A 103 13.04 9.43 2.22
C PHE A 103 14.14 8.64 1.52
N GLN A 104 15.40 8.98 1.76
CA GLN A 104 16.54 8.28 1.16
C GLN A 104 16.59 6.78 1.54
N ASN A 105 16.12 6.43 2.74
CA ASN A 105 16.13 5.06 3.26
C ASN A 105 14.78 4.33 3.08
N SER A 106 13.78 4.96 2.49
CA SER A 106 12.41 4.41 2.37
C SER A 106 12.26 3.31 1.32
N GLY A 107 13.21 3.21 0.38
CA GLY A 107 13.11 2.33 -0.80
C GLY A 107 12.11 2.84 -1.86
N LEU A 108 11.51 4.01 -1.66
CA LEU A 108 10.65 4.67 -2.65
C LEU A 108 11.50 5.39 -3.69
N SER A 109 11.24 5.12 -4.97
CA SER A 109 11.95 5.78 -6.08
C SER A 109 11.52 7.24 -6.22
N GLY A 110 12.46 8.17 -6.30
CA GLY A 110 12.18 9.60 -6.49
C GLY A 110 11.37 10.22 -5.35
N ALA A 111 11.50 9.69 -4.13
CA ALA A 111 10.72 10.15 -3.00
C ALA A 111 11.09 11.58 -2.58
N ALA A 112 10.09 12.43 -2.41
CA ALA A 112 10.26 13.80 -1.96
C ALA A 112 9.05 14.22 -1.12
N GLY A 113 9.31 15.07 -0.13
CA GLY A 113 8.29 15.61 0.75
C GLY A 113 8.29 17.13 0.76
N THR A 114 7.10 17.73 0.85
CA THR A 114 6.94 19.18 1.04
C THR A 114 5.91 19.43 2.13
N VAL A 115 6.17 20.41 2.98
CA VAL A 115 5.23 20.89 3.99
C VAL A 115 4.82 22.31 3.62
N VAL A 116 3.52 22.58 3.64
CA VAL A 116 2.96 23.92 3.46
C VAL A 116 2.23 24.31 4.73
N VAL A 117 2.55 25.49 5.25
CA VAL A 117 1.93 26.04 6.45
C VAL A 117 1.25 27.35 6.10
N THR A 118 -0.05 27.41 6.34
CA THR A 118 -0.88 28.59 6.07
C THR A 118 -1.58 29.01 7.34
N ASN A 119 -1.31 30.22 7.83
CA ASN A 119 -2.05 30.78 8.96
C ASN A 119 -3.52 30.96 8.58
N ASN A 120 -4.42 30.55 9.47
CA ASN A 120 -5.85 30.69 9.24
C ASN A 120 -6.29 32.12 9.58
N SER A 121 -7.27 32.62 8.83
CA SER A 121 -7.95 33.88 9.08
C SER A 121 -9.46 33.65 8.92
N PRO A 122 -10.34 34.20 9.78
CA PRO A 122 -10.06 35.16 10.86
C PRO A 122 -9.69 34.52 12.21
N ILE A 123 -9.61 33.18 12.29
CA ILE A 123 -9.27 32.47 13.53
C ILE A 123 -7.77 32.62 13.79
N GLY A 124 -7.43 33.64 14.58
CA GLY A 124 -6.05 33.87 15.03
C GLY A 124 -5.48 32.67 15.80
N SER A 125 -4.16 32.60 15.86
CA SER A 125 -3.44 31.55 16.60
C SER A 125 -3.73 30.13 16.12
N THR A 126 -4.07 29.94 14.84
CA THR A 126 -4.17 28.62 14.22
C THR A 126 -3.54 28.62 12.83
N ALA A 127 -2.96 27.49 12.44
CA ALA A 127 -2.40 27.29 11.11
C ALA A 127 -2.86 25.96 10.53
N THR A 128 -3.15 25.94 9.23
CA THR A 128 -3.35 24.72 8.44
C THR A 128 -2.00 24.22 7.94
N ILE A 129 -1.68 22.99 8.29
CA ILE A 129 -0.49 22.27 7.86
C ILE A 129 -0.90 21.26 6.80
N THR A 130 -0.23 21.31 5.64
CA THR A 130 -0.40 20.34 4.56
C THR A 130 0.93 19.65 4.30
N VAL A 131 0.99 18.35 4.56
CA VAL A 131 2.15 17.50 4.27
C VAL A 131 1.87 16.74 2.98
N THR A 132 2.74 16.90 1.99
CA THR A 132 2.69 16.16 0.74
C THR A 132 3.91 15.28 0.64
N VAL A 133 3.71 13.99 0.41
CA VAL A 133 4.76 13.02 0.07
C VAL A 133 4.51 12.53 -1.33
N SER A 134 5.54 12.56 -2.17
CA SER A 134 5.50 12.11 -3.56
C SER A 134 6.56 11.05 -3.82
N TRP A 135 6.27 10.11 -4.72
CA TRP A 135 7.20 9.07 -5.18
C TRP A 135 6.80 8.60 -6.58
N ASN A 136 7.69 7.85 -7.23
CA ASN A 136 7.45 7.30 -8.57
C ASN A 136 7.12 5.81 -8.51
N TRP A 137 6.01 5.42 -9.13
CA TRP A 137 5.72 4.03 -9.49
C TRP A 137 6.05 3.83 -10.97
N GLY A 138 7.28 3.41 -11.25
CA GLY A 138 7.82 3.43 -12.61
C GLY A 138 7.97 4.87 -13.11
N VAL A 139 7.24 5.23 -14.18
CA VAL A 139 7.23 6.59 -14.74
C VAL A 139 6.07 7.45 -14.22
N VAL A 140 5.15 6.86 -13.44
CA VAL A 140 3.95 7.54 -12.96
C VAL A 140 4.21 8.13 -11.57
N PRO A 141 4.18 9.46 -11.40
CA PRO A 141 4.27 10.07 -10.08
C PRO A 141 3.01 9.78 -9.28
N ARG A 142 3.20 9.55 -7.98
CA ARG A 142 2.17 9.27 -6.98
C ARG A 142 2.40 10.17 -5.78
N SER A 143 1.33 10.47 -5.06
CA SER A 143 1.42 11.28 -3.86
C SER A 143 0.36 10.92 -2.82
N VAL A 144 0.70 11.16 -1.56
CA VAL A 144 -0.21 11.19 -0.42
C VAL A 144 -0.16 12.59 0.16
N ILE A 145 -1.33 13.14 0.47
CA ILE A 145 -1.47 14.48 1.04
C ILE A 145 -2.26 14.36 2.34
N LEU A 146 -1.68 14.81 3.44
CA LEU A 146 -2.33 14.91 4.73
C LEU A 146 -2.47 16.38 5.09
N SER A 147 -3.59 16.74 5.73
CA SER A 147 -3.82 18.12 6.18
C SER A 147 -4.47 18.16 7.54
N THR A 148 -4.02 19.09 8.39
CA THR A 148 -4.51 19.25 9.75
C THR A 148 -4.39 20.70 10.20
N ILE A 149 -5.23 21.10 11.14
CA ILE A 149 -5.15 22.42 11.78
C ILE A 149 -4.45 22.25 13.13
N VAL A 150 -3.47 23.10 13.40
CA VAL A 150 -2.78 23.18 14.68
C VAL A 150 -2.99 24.55 15.32
N GLY A 151 -3.02 24.60 16.65
CA GLY A 151 -2.90 25.85 17.37
C GLY A 151 -1.46 26.37 17.28
N THR A 152 -1.30 27.68 17.17
CA THR A 152 0.00 28.36 17.22
C THR A 152 0.01 29.26 18.44
N TRP A 153 0.92 29.08 19.38
CA TRP A 153 1.08 30.03 20.48
C TRP A 153 1.46 31.40 19.89
N GLY A 154 0.75 32.45 20.30
CA GLY A 154 0.61 33.72 19.57
C GLY A 154 1.90 34.25 18.95
N VAL A 155 1.85 34.51 17.64
CA VAL A 155 2.68 35.52 16.98
C VAL A 155 2.13 36.91 17.25
#